data_AF-A0A924HWE4-F1
#
_entry.id   AF-A0A924HWE4-F1
#
_cell.length_a   1.000
_cell.length_b   1.000
_cell.length_c   1.000
_cell.angle_alpha   90.00
_cell.angle_beta   90.00
_cell.angle_gamma   90.00
#
_symmetry.space_group_name_H-M   'P 1'
#
loop_
_entity.id
_entity.type
_entity.pdbx_description
1 polymer ?
#
loop_
_entity_poly.entity_id
_entity_poly.type
_entity_poly.pdbx_seq_one_letter_code
_entity_poly.pdbx_strand_id
1 'polypeptide(L)'
;LNWEALKYRTLYRTLLFLPYAVPGFISILVFKGLFNQNFGEINAILDAVFGVRPNWFADPTLAKAMILIVNTWLGYPYIMVLCTGLIKSIPADLYEASAIAGAKPLTNFFRITAPLIIKPLTPLLISAFAFNFNTFVLISLLTDGRPDILNTKLPAGTTDILVSYTYRIAFTDAGANFGLAAAISTVIFFLVAILSLLNLKMTQSNDQRKG
;
A
#
# COMPACT_ATOMS: atom_id res chain seq x y z
N LEU A 1 13.91 13.23 6.53
CA LEU A 1 15.17 12.44 6.56
C LEU A 1 16.35 13.16 5.89
N ASN A 2 16.13 13.82 4.74
CA ASN A 2 17.17 14.58 4.04
C ASN A 2 17.36 16.02 4.57
N TRP A 3 16.57 16.45 5.56
CA TRP A 3 16.70 17.80 6.12
C TRP A 3 17.96 17.90 6.99
N GLU A 4 18.86 18.82 6.64
CA GLU A 4 20.15 18.97 7.32
C GLU A 4 20.02 19.35 8.80
N ALA A 5 19.01 20.14 9.15
CA ALA A 5 18.76 20.55 10.54
C ALA A 5 18.24 19.42 11.44
N LEU A 6 17.85 18.27 10.88
CA LEU A 6 17.30 17.15 11.65
C LEU A 6 18.42 16.39 12.38
N LYS A 7 18.52 16.60 13.69
CA LYS A 7 19.38 15.80 14.57
C LYS A 7 18.99 14.32 14.50
N TYR A 8 19.99 13.42 14.56
CA TYR A 8 19.81 11.96 14.49
C TYR A 8 19.13 11.42 13.23
N ARG A 9 19.25 12.09 12.08
CA ARG A 9 18.66 11.67 10.80
C ARG A 9 18.90 10.20 10.42
N THR A 10 20.09 9.65 10.73
CA THR A 10 20.44 8.25 10.46
C THR A 10 19.58 7.30 11.28
N LEU A 11 19.36 7.59 12.56
CA LEU A 11 18.53 6.78 13.45
C LEU A 11 17.09 6.74 12.95
N TYR A 12 16.51 7.91 12.64
CA TYR A 12 15.15 7.98 12.07
C TYR A 12 15.04 7.20 10.76
N ARG A 13 16.04 7.28 9.87
CA ARG A 13 16.05 6.54 8.61
C ARG A 13 16.07 5.03 8.83
N THR A 14 16.88 4.55 9.77
CA THR A 14 16.96 3.13 10.11
C THR A 14 15.64 2.63 10.69
N LEU A 15 15.08 3.33 11.67
CA LEU A 15 13.82 2.95 12.31
C LEU A 15 12.65 2.95 11.32
N LEU A 16 12.56 3.98 10.46
CA LEU A 16 11.49 4.06 9.45
C LEU A 16 11.65 3.05 8.32
N PHE A 17 12.83 2.49 8.10
CA PHE A 17 13.05 1.44 7.11
C PHE A 17 12.79 0.03 7.66
N LEU A 18 12.76 -0.13 8.99
CA LEU A 18 12.63 -1.42 9.67
C LEU A 18 11.44 -2.27 9.20
N PRO A 19 10.23 -1.72 8.95
CA PRO A 19 9.11 -2.52 8.47
C PRO A 19 9.37 -3.28 7.16
N TYR A 20 10.22 -2.73 6.29
CA TYR A 20 10.59 -3.35 5.02
C TYR A 20 11.78 -4.32 5.15
N ALA A 21 12.56 -4.21 6.24
CA ALA A 21 13.66 -5.14 6.52
C ALA A 21 13.15 -6.50 7.02
N VAL A 22 11.94 -6.56 7.58
CA VAL A 22 11.30 -7.79 8.06
C VAL A 22 10.47 -8.43 6.93
N PRO A 23 10.55 -9.75 6.72
CA PRO A 23 9.71 -10.43 5.74
C PRO A 23 8.22 -10.19 5.97
N GLY A 24 7.52 -9.72 4.93
CA GLY A 24 6.11 -9.33 5.02
C GLY A 24 5.20 -10.44 5.55
N PHE A 25 5.46 -11.70 5.21
CA PHE A 25 4.70 -12.86 5.69
C PHE A 25 4.57 -12.89 7.23
N ILE A 26 5.70 -12.81 7.94
CA ILE A 26 5.71 -12.85 9.41
C ILE A 26 5.07 -11.59 9.98
N SER A 27 5.38 -10.42 9.40
CA SER A 27 4.76 -9.15 9.83
C SER A 27 3.24 -9.20 9.74
N ILE A 28 2.67 -9.76 8.67
CA ILE A 28 1.22 -9.89 8.50
C ILE A 28 0.60 -10.80 9.57
N LEU A 29 1.23 -11.95 9.86
CA LEU A 29 0.72 -12.86 10.90
C LEU A 29 0.82 -12.26 12.31
N VAL A 30 1.88 -11.49 12.59
CA VAL A 30 1.99 -10.73 13.83
C VAL A 30 0.86 -9.72 13.93
N PHE A 31 0.57 -8.96 12.86
CA PHE A 31 -0.58 -8.05 12.85
C PHE A 31 -1.92 -8.78 13.02
N LYS A 32 -2.11 -9.97 12.42
CA LYS A 32 -3.30 -10.79 12.65
C LYS A 32 -3.52 -11.09 14.14
N GLY A 33 -2.44 -11.39 14.86
CA GLY A 33 -2.45 -11.57 16.32
C GLY A 33 -2.73 -10.27 17.09
N LEU A 34 -2.04 -9.18 16.73
CA LEU A 34 -2.20 -7.87 17.39
C LEU A 34 -3.62 -7.30 17.25
N PHE A 35 -4.26 -7.49 16.10
CA PHE A 35 -5.64 -7.07 15.84
C PHE A 35 -6.69 -8.07 16.36
N ASN A 36 -6.28 -9.16 17.02
CA ASN A 36 -7.22 -10.13 17.57
C ASN A 36 -8.24 -9.46 18.50
N GLN A 37 -9.51 -9.77 18.31
CA GLN A 37 -10.62 -9.10 18.98
C GLN A 37 -10.59 -9.25 20.51
N ASN A 38 -10.19 -10.44 20.99
CA ASN A 38 -10.26 -10.81 22.41
C ASN A 38 -8.90 -10.66 23.11
N PHE A 39 -7.83 -11.10 22.46
CA PHE A 39 -6.50 -11.21 23.08
C PHE A 39 -5.45 -10.27 22.44
N GLY A 40 -5.84 -9.46 21.47
CA GLY A 40 -4.92 -8.58 20.76
C GLY A 40 -4.54 -7.33 21.56
N GLU A 41 -3.25 -7.02 21.58
CA GLU A 41 -2.71 -5.84 22.27
C GLU A 41 -3.30 -4.52 21.76
N ILE A 42 -3.66 -4.44 20.47
CA ILE A 42 -4.29 -3.24 19.91
C ILE A 42 -5.64 -2.98 20.59
N ASN A 43 -6.47 -4.02 20.75
CA ASN A 43 -7.74 -3.88 21.45
C ASN A 43 -7.53 -3.63 22.94
N ALA A 44 -6.54 -4.24 23.57
CA ALA A 44 -6.22 -3.98 24.98
C ALA A 44 -5.87 -2.49 25.22
N ILE A 45 -5.06 -1.90 24.35
CA ILE A 45 -4.69 -0.47 24.44
C ILE A 45 -5.90 0.42 24.16
N LEU A 46 -6.69 0.13 23.12
CA LEU A 46 -7.87 0.93 22.79
C LEU A 46 -8.93 0.89 23.90
N ASP A 47 -9.10 -0.24 24.55
CA ASP A 47 -9.98 -0.41 25.69
C ASP A 47 -9.48 0.39 26.90
N ALA A 48 -8.19 0.33 27.20
CA ALA A 48 -7.59 1.06 28.31
C ALA A 48 -7.63 2.59 28.12
N VAL A 49 -7.46 3.09 26.90
CA VAL A 49 -7.39 4.54 26.61
C VAL A 49 -8.76 5.13 26.29
N PHE A 50 -9.62 4.37 25.60
CA PHE A 50 -10.88 4.88 25.04
C PHE A 50 -12.12 4.07 25.44
N GLY A 51 -11.97 2.92 26.12
CA GLY A 51 -13.09 2.05 26.50
C GLY A 51 -13.77 1.36 25.32
N VAL A 52 -13.06 1.17 24.20
CA VAL A 52 -13.61 0.56 22.98
C VAL A 52 -12.82 -0.66 22.53
N ARG A 53 -13.52 -1.66 22.01
CA ARG A 53 -12.95 -2.89 21.46
C ARG A 53 -13.48 -3.14 20.05
N PRO A 54 -12.89 -2.53 19.02
CA PRO A 54 -13.35 -2.69 17.64
C PRO A 54 -13.32 -4.15 17.17
N ASN A 55 -14.33 -4.53 16.39
CA ASN A 55 -14.48 -5.87 15.85
C ASN A 55 -13.77 -6.00 14.49
N TRP A 56 -12.43 -5.92 14.49
CA TRP A 56 -11.59 -5.80 13.29
C TRP A 56 -11.84 -6.86 12.21
N PHE A 57 -12.23 -8.08 12.58
CA PHE A 57 -12.45 -9.18 11.63
C PHE A 57 -13.92 -9.40 11.27
N ALA A 58 -14.85 -8.93 12.10
CA ALA A 58 -16.28 -9.19 11.90
C ALA A 58 -16.99 -8.02 11.22
N ASP A 59 -16.55 -6.78 11.46
CA ASP A 59 -17.09 -5.60 10.77
C ASP A 59 -16.39 -5.41 9.40
N PRO A 60 -17.13 -5.38 8.28
CA PRO A 60 -16.55 -5.24 6.94
C PRO A 60 -15.73 -3.96 6.73
N THR A 61 -16.09 -2.86 7.41
CA THR A 61 -15.41 -1.57 7.26
C THR A 61 -14.11 -1.57 8.06
N LEU A 62 -14.13 -2.07 9.29
CA LEU A 62 -12.95 -2.21 10.13
C LEU A 62 -11.96 -3.22 9.56
N ALA A 63 -12.43 -4.31 8.94
CA ALA A 63 -11.56 -5.27 8.27
C ALA A 63 -10.78 -4.63 7.12
N LYS A 64 -11.46 -3.79 6.32
CA LYS A 64 -10.80 -3.00 5.26
C LYS A 64 -9.83 -1.97 5.83
N ALA A 65 -10.20 -1.28 6.91
CA ALA A 65 -9.32 -0.33 7.57
C ALA A 65 -8.05 -1.01 8.11
N MET A 66 -8.18 -2.17 8.74
CA MET A 66 -7.06 -3.00 9.20
C MET A 66 -6.13 -3.38 8.04
N ILE A 67 -6.68 -3.86 6.92
CA ILE A 67 -5.90 -4.18 5.71
C ILE A 67 -5.13 -2.95 5.24
N LEU A 68 -5.77 -1.78 5.16
CA LEU A 68 -5.11 -0.54 4.71
C LEU A 68 -4.00 -0.09 5.66
N ILE A 69 -4.19 -0.22 6.96
CA ILE A 69 -3.16 0.08 7.98
C ILE A 69 -1.96 -0.83 7.79
N VAL A 70 -2.16 -2.14 7.73
CA VAL A 70 -1.07 -3.12 7.58
C VAL A 70 -0.37 -2.94 6.24
N ASN A 71 -1.13 -2.76 5.15
CA ASN A 71 -0.56 -2.54 3.83
C ASN A 71 0.28 -1.27 3.76
N THR A 72 -0.19 -0.18 4.39
CA THR A 72 0.54 1.08 4.46
C THR A 72 1.80 0.91 5.29
N TRP A 73 1.74 0.21 6.43
CA TRP A 73 2.90 -0.10 7.27
C TRP A 73 3.98 -0.88 6.50
N LEU A 74 3.58 -1.85 5.68
CA LEU A 74 4.48 -2.64 4.83
C LEU A 74 5.03 -1.82 3.64
N GLY A 75 4.19 -0.97 3.03
CA GLY A 75 4.49 -0.29 1.77
C GLY A 75 5.17 1.08 1.90
N TYR A 76 4.95 1.81 2.99
CA TYR A 76 5.48 3.17 3.11
C TYR A 76 7.02 3.26 3.01
N PRO A 77 7.83 2.31 3.53
CA PRO A 77 9.28 2.45 3.45
C PRO A 77 9.79 2.39 2.01
N TYR A 78 9.14 1.60 1.14
CA TYR A 78 9.45 1.55 -0.28
C TYR A 78 9.23 2.92 -0.95
N ILE A 79 8.05 3.52 -0.76
CA ILE A 79 7.73 4.86 -1.28
C ILE A 79 8.67 5.93 -0.68
N MET A 80 9.00 5.81 0.61
CA MET A 80 9.93 6.70 1.29
C MET A 80 11.32 6.68 0.62
N VAL A 81 11.85 5.50 0.29
CA VAL A 81 13.15 5.37 -0.39
C VAL A 81 13.10 5.95 -1.80
N LEU A 82 12.03 5.67 -2.56
CA LEU A 82 11.82 6.25 -3.89
C LEU A 82 11.78 7.78 -3.85
N CYS A 83 10.93 8.36 -3.01
CA CYS A 83 10.82 9.81 -2.84
C CYS A 83 12.15 10.42 -2.35
N THR A 84 12.89 9.73 -1.48
CA THR A 84 14.21 10.18 -1.03
C THR A 84 15.19 10.30 -2.19
N GLY A 85 15.19 9.34 -3.13
CA GLY A 85 16.00 9.39 -4.35
C GLY A 85 15.60 10.52 -5.28
N LEU A 86 14.30 10.67 -5.55
CA LEU A 86 13.76 11.73 -6.42
C LEU A 86 14.00 13.14 -5.86
N ILE A 87 13.86 13.33 -4.54
CA ILE A 87 14.11 14.64 -3.93
C ILE A 87 15.59 15.03 -4.07
N LYS A 88 16.52 14.07 -4.00
CA LYS A 88 17.95 14.32 -4.16
C LYS A 88 18.36 14.74 -5.57
N SER A 89 17.55 14.47 -6.59
CA SER A 89 17.84 14.95 -7.95
C SER A 89 17.40 16.39 -8.19
N ILE A 90 16.72 17.02 -7.23
CA ILE A 90 16.34 18.44 -7.32
C ILE A 90 17.59 19.30 -7.04
N PRO A 91 17.97 20.20 -7.97
CA PRO A 91 19.08 21.13 -7.77
C PRO A 91 18.93 21.96 -6.48
N ALA A 92 20.03 22.12 -5.74
CA ALA A 92 20.03 22.81 -4.44
C ALA A 92 19.81 24.33 -4.56
N ASP A 93 20.23 24.93 -5.66
CA ASP A 93 20.06 26.34 -6.03
C ASP A 93 18.59 26.79 -6.00
N LEU A 94 17.65 25.91 -6.36
CA LEU A 94 16.21 26.20 -6.24
C LEU A 94 15.79 26.45 -4.78
N TYR A 95 16.33 25.67 -3.84
CA TYR A 95 16.04 25.86 -2.42
C TYR A 95 16.79 27.08 -1.85
N GLU A 96 18.01 27.36 -2.31
CA GLU A 96 18.76 28.57 -1.93
C GLU A 96 18.04 29.84 -2.40
N ALA A 97 17.63 29.89 -3.67
CA ALA A 97 16.85 31.00 -4.23
C ALA A 97 15.53 31.20 -3.48
N SER A 98 14.84 30.12 -3.13
CA SER A 98 13.61 30.18 -2.33
C SER A 98 13.84 30.74 -0.92
N ALA A 99 15.00 30.45 -0.31
CA ALA A 99 15.37 30.94 1.01
C ALA A 99 15.65 32.44 0.98
N ILE A 100 16.31 32.94 -0.06
CA ILE A 100 16.50 34.40 -0.29
C ILE A 100 15.14 35.10 -0.44
N ALA A 101 14.18 34.45 -1.10
CA ALA A 101 12.81 34.95 -1.25
C ALA A 101 11.94 34.79 0.03
N GLY A 102 12.51 34.32 1.15
CA GLY A 102 11.79 34.15 2.41
C GLY A 102 10.76 33.02 2.43
N ALA A 103 10.86 32.05 1.51
CA ALA A 103 9.94 30.92 1.44
C ALA A 103 10.07 29.99 2.66
N LYS A 104 8.94 29.54 3.20
CA LYS A 104 8.87 28.59 4.32
C LYS A 104 8.95 27.14 3.82
N PRO A 105 9.27 26.16 4.68
CA PRO A 105 9.38 24.75 4.27
C PRO A 105 8.13 24.20 3.56
N LEU A 106 6.93 24.62 4.00
CA LEU A 106 5.67 24.19 3.38
C LEU A 106 5.50 24.80 1.98
N THR A 107 5.92 26.06 1.79
CA THR A 107 5.99 26.71 0.48
C THR A 107 6.94 25.96 -0.44
N ASN A 108 8.13 25.61 0.03
CA ASN A 108 9.11 24.84 -0.75
C ASN A 108 8.57 23.46 -1.13
N PHE A 109 7.87 22.78 -0.21
CA PHE A 109 7.24 21.50 -0.52
C PHE A 109 6.22 21.61 -1.65
N PHE A 110 5.25 22.52 -1.56
CA PHE A 110 4.18 22.61 -2.55
C PHE A 110 4.57 23.31 -3.85
N ARG A 111 5.57 24.21 -3.84
CA ARG A 111 5.97 25.00 -5.01
C ARG A 111 7.19 24.45 -5.74
N ILE A 112 8.08 23.73 -5.04
CA ILE A 112 9.32 23.20 -5.62
C ILE A 112 9.30 21.67 -5.57
N THR A 113 9.28 21.09 -4.38
CA THR A 113 9.51 19.65 -4.21
C THR A 113 8.44 18.80 -4.87
N ALA A 114 7.17 18.95 -4.49
CA ALA A 114 6.07 18.13 -4.98
C ALA A 114 5.86 18.25 -6.51
N PRO A 115 5.85 19.46 -7.11
CA PRO A 115 5.72 19.60 -8.56
C PRO A 115 6.89 19.00 -9.36
N LEU A 116 8.11 19.04 -8.83
CA LEU A 116 9.28 18.47 -9.52
C LEU A 116 9.34 16.96 -9.42
N ILE A 117 8.93 16.36 -8.29
CA ILE A 117 8.94 14.90 -8.13
C ILE A 117 7.70 14.22 -8.72
N ILE A 118 6.55 14.91 -8.85
CA ILE A 118 5.30 14.26 -9.31
C ILE A 118 5.49 13.59 -10.68
N LYS A 119 6.20 14.25 -11.61
CA LYS A 119 6.41 13.75 -12.98
C LYS A 119 7.15 12.40 -13.01
N PRO A 120 8.33 12.23 -12.36
CA PRO A 120 8.99 10.94 -12.26
C PRO A 120 8.31 9.97 -11.27
N LEU A 121 7.52 10.46 -10.30
CA LEU A 121 6.81 9.63 -9.33
C LEU A 121 5.57 8.95 -9.91
N THR A 122 4.84 9.60 -10.83
CA THR A 122 3.61 9.07 -11.45
C THR A 122 3.73 7.64 -11.99
N PRO A 123 4.72 7.30 -12.85
CA PRO A 123 4.84 5.92 -13.35
C PRO A 123 5.06 4.91 -12.21
N LEU A 124 5.81 5.28 -11.18
CA LEU A 124 6.06 4.45 -9.99
C LEU A 124 4.80 4.22 -9.16
N LEU A 125 3.95 5.25 -9.01
CA LEU A 125 2.67 5.13 -8.31
C LEU A 125 1.71 4.20 -9.05
N ILE A 126 1.68 4.26 -10.38
CA ILE A 126 0.86 3.35 -11.18
C ILE A 126 1.38 1.90 -11.06
N SER A 127 2.71 1.69 -11.08
CA SER A 127 3.29 0.37 -10.82
C SER A 127 2.93 -0.14 -9.42
N ALA A 128 3.00 0.73 -8.39
CA ALA A 128 2.59 0.39 -7.04
C ALA A 128 1.09 0.07 -6.96
N PHE A 129 0.24 0.79 -7.69
CA PHE A 129 -1.18 0.48 -7.81
C PHE A 129 -1.42 -0.91 -8.42
N ALA A 130 -0.75 -1.24 -9.53
CA ALA A 130 -0.86 -2.55 -10.18
C ALA A 130 -0.41 -3.70 -9.27
N PHE A 131 0.65 -3.49 -8.48
CA PHE A 131 1.10 -4.41 -7.44
C PHE A 131 0.02 -4.60 -6.35
N ASN A 132 -0.52 -3.50 -5.82
CA ASN A 132 -1.54 -3.52 -4.78
C ASN A 132 -2.84 -4.20 -5.23
N PHE A 133 -3.22 -4.02 -6.50
CA PHE A 133 -4.40 -4.67 -7.10
C PHE A 133 -4.36 -6.21 -7.02
N ASN A 134 -3.16 -6.78 -6.97
CA ASN A 134 -2.93 -8.24 -6.92
C ASN A 134 -2.31 -8.71 -5.61
N THR A 135 -2.43 -7.97 -4.50
CA THR A 135 -1.79 -8.31 -3.22
C THR A 135 -2.52 -9.46 -2.50
N PHE A 136 -2.41 -10.67 -3.07
CA PHE A 136 -3.03 -11.89 -2.55
C PHE A 136 -2.54 -12.22 -1.14
N VAL A 137 -1.23 -12.18 -0.91
CA VAL A 137 -0.59 -12.62 0.34
C VAL A 137 -1.10 -11.86 1.57
N LEU A 138 -1.34 -10.54 1.44
CA LEU A 138 -1.90 -9.76 2.54
C LEU A 138 -3.32 -10.21 2.87
N ILE A 139 -4.18 -10.33 1.86
CA ILE A 139 -5.59 -10.69 2.06
C ILE A 139 -5.71 -12.11 2.60
N SER A 140 -4.99 -13.07 2.01
CA SER A 140 -5.07 -14.46 2.43
C SER A 140 -4.54 -14.65 3.85
N LEU A 141 -3.41 -14.06 4.21
CA LEU A 141 -2.85 -14.27 5.55
C LEU A 141 -3.58 -13.47 6.62
N LEU A 142 -3.99 -12.23 6.34
CA LEU A 142 -4.58 -11.35 7.35
C LEU A 142 -6.03 -11.70 7.62
N THR A 143 -6.89 -11.69 6.59
CA THR A 143 -8.35 -11.82 6.75
C THR A 143 -8.94 -13.06 6.10
N ASP A 144 -8.17 -13.79 5.28
CA ASP A 144 -8.68 -14.89 4.46
C ASP A 144 -9.88 -14.46 3.58
N GLY A 145 -9.92 -13.17 3.17
CA GLY A 145 -11.02 -12.57 2.40
C GLY A 145 -12.27 -12.18 3.21
N ARG A 146 -12.33 -12.53 4.49
CA ARG A 146 -13.49 -12.36 5.38
C ARG A 146 -13.66 -10.92 5.92
N PRO A 147 -14.82 -10.56 6.51
CA PRO A 147 -16.04 -11.38 6.75
C PRO A 147 -16.75 -11.80 5.46
N ASP A 148 -17.45 -12.93 5.49
CA ASP A 148 -18.16 -13.48 4.32
C ASP A 148 -19.40 -12.64 3.94
N ILE A 149 -19.67 -12.52 2.64
CA ILE A 149 -20.89 -11.92 2.12
C ILE A 149 -21.98 -13.01 2.14
N LEU A 150 -23.07 -12.73 2.85
CA LEU A 150 -24.17 -13.68 2.96
C LEU A 150 -24.96 -13.77 1.64
N ASN A 151 -25.58 -14.93 1.40
CA ASN A 151 -26.47 -15.18 0.26
C ASN A 151 -25.82 -15.11 -1.13
N THR A 152 -24.51 -15.37 -1.23
CA THR A 152 -23.83 -15.51 -2.52
C THR A 152 -23.89 -16.96 -3.02
N LYS A 153 -24.04 -17.15 -4.34
CA LYS A 153 -24.01 -18.50 -4.96
C LYS A 153 -22.64 -19.17 -4.84
N LEU A 154 -21.59 -18.36 -4.83
CA LEU A 154 -20.21 -18.77 -4.62
C LEU A 154 -19.67 -18.03 -3.39
N PRO A 155 -18.89 -18.70 -2.52
CA PRO A 155 -18.30 -18.07 -1.36
C PRO A 155 -17.45 -16.86 -1.75
N ALA A 156 -17.82 -15.69 -1.23
CA ALA A 156 -17.12 -14.43 -1.45
C ALA A 156 -17.10 -13.67 -0.14
N GLY A 157 -15.99 -13.02 0.18
CA GLY A 157 -15.85 -12.20 1.35
C GLY A 157 -15.77 -10.71 1.03
N THR A 158 -16.05 -9.91 2.03
CA THR A 158 -16.11 -8.44 1.92
C THR A 158 -14.73 -7.80 1.76
N THR A 159 -13.66 -8.52 2.09
CA THR A 159 -12.27 -8.08 1.91
C THR A 159 -11.55 -8.82 0.78
N ASP A 160 -12.24 -9.72 0.08
CA ASP A 160 -11.68 -10.37 -1.08
C ASP A 160 -11.32 -9.36 -2.17
N ILE A 161 -10.15 -9.57 -2.76
CA ILE A 161 -9.76 -9.00 -4.05
C ILE A 161 -9.93 -10.06 -5.13
N LEU A 162 -9.94 -9.65 -6.40
CA LEU A 162 -10.21 -10.58 -7.52
C LEU A 162 -9.32 -11.83 -7.48
N VAL A 163 -8.04 -11.68 -7.14
CA VAL A 163 -7.11 -12.81 -7.04
C VAL A 163 -7.40 -13.72 -5.83
N SER A 164 -7.77 -13.18 -4.67
CA SER A 164 -8.10 -14.01 -3.49
C SER A 164 -9.43 -14.73 -3.66
N TYR A 165 -10.43 -14.06 -4.24
CA TYR A 165 -11.70 -14.67 -4.62
C TYR A 165 -11.50 -15.83 -5.60
N THR A 166 -10.70 -15.62 -6.64
CA THR A 166 -10.38 -16.66 -7.64
C THR A 166 -9.70 -17.86 -7.00
N TYR A 167 -8.75 -17.61 -6.09
CA TYR A 167 -8.09 -18.66 -5.33
C TYR A 167 -9.09 -19.44 -4.46
N ARG A 168 -10.01 -18.75 -3.79
CA ARG A 168 -11.06 -19.37 -2.96
C ARG A 168 -11.96 -20.31 -3.76
N ILE A 169 -12.36 -19.88 -4.97
CA ILE A 169 -13.14 -20.71 -5.89
C ILE A 169 -12.37 -21.96 -6.32
N ALA A 170 -11.08 -21.80 -6.64
CA ALA A 170 -10.26 -22.87 -7.17
C ALA A 170 -9.81 -23.91 -6.13
N PHE A 171 -9.57 -23.49 -4.88
CA PHE A 171 -8.80 -24.33 -3.96
C PHE A 171 -9.40 -24.50 -2.56
N THR A 172 -10.39 -23.70 -2.16
CA THR A 172 -10.84 -23.66 -0.77
C THR A 172 -12.33 -23.92 -0.63
N ASP A 173 -13.18 -23.00 -1.10
CA ASP A 173 -14.55 -22.93 -0.62
C ASP A 173 -15.60 -23.40 -1.65
N ALA A 174 -15.24 -23.53 -2.93
CA ALA A 174 -16.21 -23.83 -4.01
C ALA A 174 -16.05 -25.20 -4.67
N GLY A 175 -15.51 -26.20 -3.94
CA GLY A 175 -15.41 -27.58 -4.46
C GLY A 175 -14.46 -27.73 -5.65
N ALA A 176 -13.43 -26.88 -5.72
CA ALA A 176 -12.39 -26.89 -6.75
C ALA A 176 -12.89 -26.60 -8.18
N ASN A 177 -13.61 -25.49 -8.36
CA ASN A 177 -14.11 -25.05 -9.67
C ASN A 177 -13.00 -24.37 -10.51
N PHE A 178 -12.05 -25.17 -10.99
CA PHE A 178 -10.89 -24.70 -11.76
C PHE A 178 -11.27 -24.01 -13.08
N GLY A 179 -12.34 -24.46 -13.75
CA GLY A 179 -12.80 -23.87 -15.01
C GLY A 179 -13.26 -22.43 -14.83
N LEU A 180 -14.08 -22.17 -13.80
CA LEU A 180 -14.49 -20.81 -13.46
C LEU A 180 -13.31 -19.96 -13.01
N ALA A 181 -12.42 -20.50 -12.18
CA ALA A 181 -11.25 -19.78 -11.71
C ALA A 181 -10.29 -19.39 -12.84
N ALA A 182 -10.09 -20.27 -13.84
CA ALA A 182 -9.28 -19.98 -15.02
C ALA A 182 -9.91 -18.86 -15.88
N ALA A 183 -11.24 -18.87 -16.03
CA ALA A 183 -11.95 -17.80 -16.74
C ALA A 183 -11.78 -16.44 -16.04
N ILE A 184 -11.96 -16.39 -14.70
CA ILE A 184 -11.76 -15.16 -13.92
C ILE A 184 -10.29 -14.70 -14.00
N SER A 185 -9.32 -15.62 -13.88
CA SER A 185 -7.89 -15.30 -14.01
C SER A 185 -7.56 -14.67 -15.37
N THR A 186 -8.19 -15.14 -16.44
CA THR A 186 -8.03 -14.58 -17.78
C THR A 186 -8.56 -13.14 -17.87
N VAL A 187 -9.69 -12.86 -17.24
CA VAL A 187 -10.24 -11.50 -17.14
C VAL A 187 -9.29 -10.58 -16.36
N ILE A 188 -8.78 -11.03 -15.20
CA ILE A 188 -7.81 -10.29 -14.39
C ILE A 188 -6.55 -9.98 -15.22
N PHE A 189 -6.04 -10.96 -15.98
CA PHE A 189 -4.89 -10.78 -16.86
C PHE A 189 -5.10 -9.64 -17.86
N PHE A 190 -6.21 -9.63 -18.58
CA PHE A 190 -6.50 -8.54 -19.53
C PHE A 190 -6.65 -7.18 -18.84
N LEU A 191 -7.28 -7.14 -17.67
CA LEU A 191 -7.43 -5.91 -16.88
C LEU A 191 -6.07 -5.33 -16.49
N VAL A 192 -5.17 -6.15 -15.94
CA VAL A 192 -3.82 -5.75 -15.55
C VAL A 192 -2.96 -5.41 -16.76
N ALA A 193 -3.09 -6.15 -17.87
CA ALA A 193 -2.38 -5.89 -19.12
C ALA A 193 -2.76 -4.51 -19.70
N ILE A 194 -4.05 -4.18 -19.72
CA ILE A 194 -4.53 -2.87 -20.17
C ILE A 194 -3.96 -1.75 -19.28
N LEU A 195 -4.02 -1.90 -17.95
CA LEU A 195 -3.44 -0.93 -17.02
C LEU A 195 -1.92 -0.75 -17.23
N SER A 196 -1.21 -1.85 -17.47
CA SER A 196 0.22 -1.83 -17.75
C SER A 196 0.55 -1.15 -19.07
N LEU A 197 -0.23 -1.39 -20.13
CA LEU A 197 -0.06 -0.70 -21.42
C LEU A 197 -0.32 0.80 -21.30
N LEU A 198 -1.33 1.20 -20.52
CA LEU A 198 -1.61 2.60 -20.23
C LEU A 198 -0.44 3.25 -19.46
N ASN A 199 0.13 2.56 -18.47
CA ASN A 199 1.32 3.01 -17.75
C ASN A 199 2.51 3.26 -18.69
N LEU A 200 2.79 2.31 -19.59
CA LEU A 200 3.90 2.43 -20.55
C LEU A 200 3.70 3.61 -21.51
N LYS A 201 2.48 3.79 -22.04
CA LYS A 201 2.16 4.92 -22.93
C LYS A 201 2.33 6.28 -22.23
N MET A 202 1.89 6.40 -20.97
CA MET A 202 2.07 7.64 -20.19
C MET A 202 3.56 7.92 -19.91
N THR A 203 4.35 6.86 -19.67
CA THR A 203 5.79 6.98 -19.45
C THR A 203 6.52 7.42 -20.73
N GLN A 204 6.23 6.80 -21.87
CA GLN A 204 6.82 7.14 -23.17
C GLN A 204 6.47 8.56 -23.63
N SER A 205 5.22 9.00 -23.43
CA SER A 205 4.80 10.38 -23.75
C SER A 205 5.58 11.42 -22.92
N ASN A 206 5.97 11.07 -21.69
CA ASN A 206 6.75 11.95 -20.82
C ASN A 206 8.23 12.08 -21.22
N ASP A 207 8.79 11.04 -21.86
CA ASP A 207 10.15 11.04 -22.42
C ASP A 207 10.20 11.70 -23.81
N GLN A 208 9.18 11.54 -24.65
CA GLN A 208 9.11 12.19 -25.97
C GLN A 208 9.00 13.73 -25.88
N ARG A 209 8.51 14.29 -24.77
CA ARG A 209 8.53 15.74 -24.50
C ARG A 209 9.92 16.28 -24.12
N LYS A 210 10.94 15.42 -23.99
CA LYS A 210 12.32 15.81 -23.64
C LYS A 210 13.28 15.75 -24.84
N GLY A 211 12.85 15.25 -26.00
CA GLY A 211 13.60 15.32 -27.25
C GLY A 211 13.13 16.50 -28.08
#